data_AF-A0A5K3F0X7-F1
#
_entry.id   AF-A0A5K3F0X7-F1
#
_cell.length_a   1.000
_cell.length_b   1.000
_cell.length_c   1.000
_cell.angle_alpha   90.00
_cell.angle_beta   90.00
_cell.angle_gamma   90.00
#
_symmetry.space_group_name_H-M   'P 1'
#
loop_
_entity.id
_entity.type
_entity.pdbx_description
1 polymer ?
#
loop_
_entity_poly.entity_id
_entity_poly.type
_entity_poly.pdbx_seq_one_letter_code
_entity_poly.pdbx_strand_id
1 'polypeptide(L)'
;MNEVVGPIYYVFANHPDLKERSFAEADTFFCFNNLMAEIQCNFNRSLDQDFGIDPELLCHLNRLQLEPTYFAFRWITLLFSREFMLPDVLRLWDCIFADEHRFDLVLYICCSMLILVRSELLTCDFPQAVRLVQNYPYNDVGCIISHALRLYNPHKK
;
A
#
# COMPACT_ATOMS: atom_id res chain seq x y z
N MET A 1 3.12 14.10 0.67
CA MET A 1 2.89 13.84 -0.77
C MET A 1 4.16 13.87 -1.60
N ASN A 2 5.21 14.59 -1.20
CA ASN A 2 6.52 14.52 -1.85
C ASN A 2 7.05 13.07 -1.95
N GLU A 3 6.63 12.22 -1.01
CA GLU A 3 6.94 10.79 -0.96
C GLU A 3 6.32 9.98 -2.11
N VAL A 4 5.29 10.50 -2.80
CA VAL A 4 4.71 9.88 -4.01
C VAL A 4 5.33 10.49 -5.27
N VAL A 5 5.62 11.80 -5.27
CA VAL A 5 6.30 12.46 -6.39
C VAL A 5 7.71 11.89 -6.61
N GLY A 6 8.44 11.62 -5.53
CA GLY A 6 9.84 11.16 -5.58
C GLY A 6 10.05 9.92 -6.44
N PRO A 7 9.34 8.80 -6.20
CA PRO A 7 9.44 7.60 -7.03
C PRO A 7 9.08 7.83 -8.49
N ILE A 8 8.02 8.60 -8.79
CA ILE A 8 7.60 8.93 -10.16
C ILE A 8 8.72 9.68 -10.89
N TYR A 9 9.23 10.75 -10.27
CA TYR A 9 10.29 11.55 -10.83
C TYR A 9 11.57 10.73 -11.04
N TYR A 10 11.91 9.87 -10.08
CA TYR A 10 13.06 8.99 -10.19
C TYR A 10 12.99 8.09 -11.42
N VAL A 11 11.82 7.51 -11.73
CA VAL A 11 11.65 6.66 -12.92
C VAL A 11 11.87 7.46 -14.20
N PHE A 12 11.23 8.63 -14.34
CA PHE A 12 11.36 9.44 -15.55
C PHE A 12 12.75 10.08 -15.71
N ALA A 13 13.37 10.52 -14.61
CA ALA A 13 14.71 11.09 -14.64
C ALA A 13 15.80 10.06 -15.01
N ASN A 14 15.55 8.77 -14.73
CA ASN A 14 16.46 7.68 -15.08
C ASN A 14 16.09 6.98 -16.40
N HIS A 15 15.21 7.58 -17.21
CA HIS A 15 14.82 7.01 -18.51
C HIS A 15 16.04 6.73 -19.40
N PRO A 16 16.10 5.62 -20.16
CA PRO A 16 17.25 5.30 -21.01
C PRO A 16 17.55 6.36 -22.08
N ASP A 17 16.51 6.96 -22.66
CA ASP A 17 16.64 8.07 -23.61
C ASP A 17 16.82 9.42 -22.88
N LEU A 18 17.89 10.13 -23.22
CA LEU A 18 18.23 11.45 -22.71
C LEU A 18 17.20 12.52 -23.09
N LYS A 19 16.52 12.39 -24.23
CA LYS A 19 15.48 13.34 -24.65
C LYS A 19 14.28 13.27 -23.72
N GLU A 20 13.83 12.06 -23.39
CA GLU A 20 12.71 11.83 -22.47
C GLU A 20 12.99 12.39 -21.07
N ARG A 21 14.26 12.35 -20.61
CA ARG A 21 14.64 12.97 -19.33
C ARG A 21 14.36 14.47 -19.27
N SER A 22 14.35 15.17 -20.40
CA SER A 22 14.04 16.61 -20.44
C SER A 22 12.56 16.91 -20.16
N PHE A 23 11.68 15.92 -20.36
CA PHE A 23 10.25 16.01 -20.06
C PHE A 23 9.90 15.43 -18.69
N ALA A 24 10.87 14.88 -17.95
CA ALA A 24 10.62 14.17 -16.69
C ALA A 24 9.81 14.97 -15.67
N GLU A 25 10.03 16.28 -15.55
CA GLU A 25 9.24 17.14 -14.65
C GLU A 25 7.78 17.24 -15.08
N ALA A 26 7.53 17.46 -16.37
CA ALA A 26 6.18 17.58 -16.92
C ALA A 26 5.43 16.24 -16.82
N ASP A 27 6.07 15.13 -17.20
CA ASP A 27 5.47 13.79 -17.11
C ASP A 27 5.17 13.42 -15.65
N THR A 28 6.10 13.72 -14.74
CA THR A 28 5.89 13.55 -13.30
C THR A 28 4.67 14.32 -12.84
N PHE A 29 4.52 15.57 -13.23
CA PHE A 29 3.39 16.41 -12.84
C PHE A 29 2.05 15.79 -13.29
N PHE A 30 1.95 15.37 -14.55
CA PHE A 30 0.72 14.78 -15.08
C PHE A 30 0.39 13.44 -14.40
N CYS A 31 1.36 12.54 -14.29
CA CYS A 31 1.17 11.24 -13.64
C CYS A 31 0.79 11.41 -12.16
N PHE A 32 1.48 12.27 -11.43
CA PHE A 32 1.20 12.54 -10.02
C PHE A 32 -0.20 13.12 -9.83
N ASN A 33 -0.60 14.11 -10.64
CA ASN A 33 -1.90 14.74 -10.49
C ASN A 33 -3.06 13.75 -10.74
N ASN A 34 -2.94 12.92 -11.78
CA ASN A 34 -3.93 11.88 -12.07
C ASN A 34 -4.01 10.85 -10.94
N LEU A 35 -2.86 10.38 -10.46
CA LEU A 35 -2.78 9.38 -9.40
C LEU A 35 -3.39 9.90 -8.09
N MET A 36 -3.09 11.14 -7.71
CA MET A 36 -3.60 11.71 -6.47
C MET A 36 -5.11 11.93 -6.49
N ALA A 37 -5.67 12.30 -7.65
CA ALA A 37 -7.12 12.41 -7.81
C ALA A 37 -7.82 11.07 -7.56
N GLU A 38 -7.23 9.97 -8.04
CA GLU A 38 -7.80 8.64 -7.95
C GLU A 38 -7.70 8.03 -6.54
N ILE A 39 -6.55 8.20 -5.87
CA ILE A 39 -6.31 7.72 -4.50
C ILE A 39 -7.34 8.29 -3.51
N GLN A 40 -7.60 9.60 -3.59
CA GLN A 40 -8.51 10.26 -2.64
C GLN A 40 -9.96 9.76 -2.76
N CYS A 41 -10.43 9.48 -3.98
CA CYS A 41 -11.78 8.97 -4.20
C CYS A 41 -11.95 7.53 -3.69
N ASN A 42 -10.94 6.70 -3.87
CA ASN A 42 -11.04 5.27 -3.57
C ASN A 42 -10.89 4.93 -2.08
N PHE A 43 -10.09 5.70 -1.31
CA PHE A 43 -9.96 5.48 0.14
C PHE A 43 -11.32 5.54 0.85
N ASN A 44 -12.13 6.56 0.56
CA ASN A 44 -13.43 6.76 1.21
C ASN A 44 -14.45 5.66 0.86
N ARG A 45 -14.33 5.04 -0.32
CA ARG A 45 -15.21 3.93 -0.73
C ARG A 45 -14.79 2.60 -0.09
N SER A 46 -13.49 2.43 0.16
CA SER A 46 -12.89 1.16 0.57
C SER A 46 -13.09 0.76 2.03
N LEU A 47 -13.27 1.72 2.95
CA LEU A 47 -13.38 1.41 4.38
C LEU A 47 -14.65 0.63 4.78
N ASP A 48 -15.63 0.55 3.87
CA ASP A 48 -16.91 -0.13 4.13
C ASP A 48 -16.90 -1.63 3.76
N GLN A 49 -15.80 -2.17 3.22
CA GLN A 49 -15.74 -3.54 2.67
C GLN A 49 -14.89 -4.49 3.52
N ASP A 50 -15.42 -5.68 3.81
CA ASP A 50 -14.68 -6.76 4.50
C ASP A 50 -13.75 -7.49 3.53
N PHE A 51 -12.46 -7.10 3.48
CA PHE A 51 -11.44 -7.70 2.58
C PHE A 51 -10.96 -9.11 2.98
N GLY A 52 -11.75 -9.86 3.74
CA GLY A 52 -11.37 -11.22 4.15
C GLY A 52 -10.16 -11.26 5.09
N ILE A 53 -10.01 -10.25 5.95
CA ILE A 53 -9.02 -10.26 7.03
C ILE A 53 -9.27 -11.47 7.92
N ASP A 54 -8.19 -12.08 8.42
CA ASP A 54 -8.28 -13.19 9.36
C ASP A 54 -9.24 -12.86 10.53
N PRO A 55 -10.28 -13.68 10.78
CA PRO A 55 -11.31 -13.38 11.78
C PRO A 55 -10.77 -13.21 13.21
N GLU A 56 -9.74 -13.96 13.58
CA GLU A 56 -9.14 -13.87 14.91
C GLU A 56 -8.36 -12.57 15.06
N LEU A 57 -7.59 -12.21 14.02
CA LEU A 57 -6.86 -10.93 13.98
C LEU A 57 -7.83 -9.75 14.03
N LEU A 58 -8.89 -9.78 13.22
CA LEU A 58 -9.91 -8.74 13.22
C LEU A 58 -10.59 -8.59 14.59
N CYS A 59 -10.95 -9.71 15.22
CA CYS A 59 -11.50 -9.71 16.58
C CYS A 59 -10.53 -9.11 17.60
N HIS A 60 -9.23 -9.41 17.48
CA HIS A 60 -8.21 -8.82 18.34
C HIS A 60 -8.06 -7.31 18.12
N LEU A 61 -7.96 -6.84 16.88
CA LEU A 61 -7.89 -5.41 16.54
C LEU A 61 -9.12 -4.64 17.04
N ASN A 62 -10.32 -5.21 16.89
CA ASN A 62 -11.56 -4.64 17.40
C ASN A 62 -11.58 -4.55 18.94
N ARG A 63 -11.07 -5.57 19.64
CA ARG A 63 -10.92 -5.53 21.11
C ARG A 63 -9.95 -4.45 21.56
N LEU A 64 -8.89 -4.21 20.79
CA LEU A 64 -7.94 -3.13 21.04
C LEU A 64 -8.49 -1.74 20.66
N GLN A 65 -9.66 -1.66 20.00
CA GLN A 65 -10.20 -0.43 19.41
C GLN A 65 -9.22 0.21 18.41
N LEU A 66 -8.44 -0.62 17.72
CA LEU A 66 -7.48 -0.17 16.72
C LEU A 66 -8.18 -0.08 15.35
N GLU A 67 -8.73 1.08 15.07
CA GLU A 67 -9.38 1.38 13.79
C GLU A 67 -8.37 1.33 12.61
N PRO A 68 -8.74 0.75 11.46
CA PRO A 68 -7.91 0.74 10.26
C PRO A 68 -7.43 2.14 9.83
N THR A 69 -8.22 3.17 10.11
CA THR A 69 -7.89 4.57 9.80
C THR A 69 -6.59 5.05 10.46
N TYR A 70 -6.17 4.47 11.59
CA TYR A 70 -4.93 4.85 12.28
C TYR A 70 -3.65 4.48 11.51
N PHE A 71 -3.72 3.50 10.62
CA PHE A 71 -2.55 3.03 9.87
C PHE A 71 -2.77 2.98 8.36
N ALA A 72 -3.93 2.47 7.92
CA ALA A 72 -4.22 2.25 6.50
C ALA A 72 -4.31 3.56 5.73
N PHE A 73 -4.75 4.65 6.37
CA PHE A 73 -4.80 5.97 5.73
C PHE A 73 -3.43 6.36 5.16
N ARG A 74 -2.35 6.25 5.96
CA ARG A 74 -0.99 6.59 5.53
C ARG A 74 -0.49 5.64 4.45
N TRP A 75 -0.71 4.34 4.63
CA TRP A 75 -0.27 3.33 3.67
C TRP A 75 -0.90 3.53 2.30
N ILE A 76 -2.21 3.78 2.24
CA ILE A 76 -2.96 3.95 1.00
C ILE A 76 -2.66 5.31 0.36
N THR A 77 -2.70 6.40 1.13
CA THR A 77 -2.50 7.76 0.58
C THR A 77 -1.10 8.01 0.04
N LEU A 78 -0.11 7.28 0.55
CA LEU A 78 1.28 7.36 0.09
C LEU A 78 1.69 6.14 -0.75
N LEU A 79 0.76 5.23 -1.08
CA LEU A 79 1.04 3.97 -1.77
C LEU A 79 2.29 3.26 -1.24
N PHE A 80 2.35 3.14 0.09
CA PHE A 80 3.41 2.45 0.85
C PHE A 80 4.82 3.07 0.74
N SER A 81 4.97 4.25 0.12
CA SER A 81 6.30 4.85 -0.11
C SER A 81 7.06 5.28 1.14
N ARG A 82 6.38 5.33 2.30
CA ARG A 82 7.02 5.54 3.62
C ARG A 82 7.37 4.25 4.37
N GLU A 83 6.81 3.11 3.98
CA GLU A 83 7.08 1.83 4.65
C GLU A 83 8.29 1.12 4.06
N PHE A 84 8.51 1.29 2.76
CA PHE A 84 9.52 0.54 2.01
C PHE A 84 10.55 1.43 1.35
N MET A 85 11.71 0.85 1.05
CA MET A 85 12.76 1.52 0.29
C MET A 85 12.35 1.69 -1.18
N LEU A 86 12.92 2.69 -1.86
CA LEU A 86 12.54 3.03 -3.23
C LEU A 86 12.46 1.83 -4.20
N PRO A 87 13.43 0.89 -4.26
CA PRO A 87 13.34 -0.26 -5.17
C PRO A 87 12.11 -1.13 -4.92
N ASP A 88 11.76 -1.33 -3.66
CA ASP A 88 10.61 -2.12 -3.24
C ASP A 88 9.29 -1.40 -3.52
N VAL A 89 9.27 -0.07 -3.34
CA VAL A 89 8.14 0.79 -3.71
C VAL A 89 7.88 0.69 -5.21
N LEU A 90 8.92 0.78 -6.04
CA LEU A 90 8.78 0.62 -7.49
C LEU A 90 8.24 -0.77 -7.84
N ARG A 91 8.72 -1.83 -7.19
CA ARG A 91 8.23 -3.20 -7.41
C ARG A 91 6.75 -3.38 -7.02
N LEU A 92 6.32 -2.75 -5.93
CA LEU A 92 4.92 -2.68 -5.51
C LEU A 92 4.08 -1.94 -6.55
N TRP A 93 4.58 -0.79 -7.01
CA TRP A 93 3.90 0.06 -7.96
C TRP A 93 3.75 -0.59 -9.33
N ASP A 94 4.73 -1.38 -9.78
CA ASP A 94 4.60 -2.20 -10.99
C ASP A 94 3.40 -3.14 -10.89
N CYS A 95 3.20 -3.78 -9.72
CA CYS A 95 2.06 -4.66 -9.50
C CYS A 95 0.73 -3.90 -9.40
N ILE A 96 0.72 -2.78 -8.68
CA ILE A 96 -0.49 -1.95 -8.50
C ILE A 96 -0.92 -1.38 -9.85
N PHE A 97 -0.02 -0.74 -10.60
CA PHE A 97 -0.40 -0.09 -11.86
C PHE A 97 -0.67 -1.06 -13.02
N ALA A 98 -0.21 -2.31 -12.92
CA ALA A 98 -0.57 -3.35 -13.88
C ALA A 98 -2.01 -3.88 -13.72
N ASP A 99 -2.65 -3.64 -12.57
CA ASP A 99 -3.98 -4.17 -12.26
C ASP A 99 -5.10 -3.16 -12.63
N GLU A 100 -6.18 -3.66 -13.25
CA GLU A 100 -7.35 -2.83 -13.62
C GLU A 100 -8.14 -2.37 -12.38
N HIS A 101 -8.16 -3.19 -11.33
CA HIS A 101 -8.77 -2.94 -10.03
C HIS A 101 -7.72 -2.64 -8.97
N ARG A 102 -6.70 -1.87 -9.33
CA ARG A 102 -5.52 -1.60 -8.50
C ARG A 102 -5.78 -1.16 -7.06
N PHE A 103 -6.88 -0.44 -6.82
CA PHE A 103 -7.22 0.02 -5.48
C PHE A 103 -7.80 -1.09 -4.61
N ASP A 104 -8.47 -2.08 -5.21
CA ASP A 104 -8.84 -3.30 -4.51
C ASP A 104 -7.57 -4.05 -4.13
N LEU A 105 -6.63 -4.22 -5.08
CA LEU A 105 -5.34 -4.85 -4.83
C LEU A 105 -4.55 -4.14 -3.70
N VAL A 106 -4.53 -2.81 -3.64
CA VAL A 106 -3.91 -2.04 -2.55
C VAL A 106 -4.47 -2.44 -1.17
N LEU A 107 -5.76 -2.73 -1.08
CA LEU A 107 -6.41 -3.13 0.18
C LEU A 107 -6.02 -4.56 0.56
N TYR A 108 -5.90 -5.46 -0.41
CA TYR A 108 -5.35 -6.80 -0.17
C TYR A 108 -3.86 -6.76 0.20
N ILE A 109 -3.08 -5.80 -0.30
CA ILE A 109 -1.71 -5.56 0.16
C ILE A 109 -1.71 -5.12 1.63
N CYS A 110 -2.57 -4.19 2.03
CA CYS A 110 -2.74 -3.81 3.45
C CYS A 110 -3.10 -5.02 4.32
N CYS A 111 -4.05 -5.86 3.88
CA CYS A 111 -4.44 -7.07 4.60
C CYS A 111 -3.29 -8.07 4.72
N SER A 112 -2.56 -8.28 3.62
CA SER A 112 -1.38 -9.12 3.60
C SER A 112 -0.30 -8.65 4.57
N MET A 113 -0.06 -7.34 4.64
CA MET A 113 0.88 -6.76 5.61
C MET A 113 0.48 -7.12 7.04
N LEU A 114 -0.79 -6.94 7.41
CA LEU A 114 -1.29 -7.28 8.75
C LEU A 114 -1.20 -8.77 9.06
N ILE A 115 -1.52 -9.65 8.10
CA ILE A 115 -1.47 -11.10 8.28
C ILE A 115 -0.03 -11.58 8.50
N LEU A 116 0.94 -11.00 7.81
CA LEU A 116 2.35 -11.37 7.95
C LEU A 116 2.93 -11.03 9.33
N VAL A 117 2.41 -10.00 10.00
CA VAL A 117 2.80 -9.64 11.38
C VAL A 117 1.78 -10.11 12.42
N ARG A 118 0.85 -11.01 12.05
CA ARG A 118 -0.23 -11.49 12.91
C ARG A 118 0.27 -12.03 14.24
N SER A 119 1.32 -12.85 14.23
CA SER A 119 1.83 -13.51 15.43
C SER A 119 2.27 -12.49 16.48
N GLU A 120 2.86 -11.38 16.05
CA GLU A 120 3.25 -10.27 16.92
C GLU A 120 2.02 -9.47 17.35
N LEU A 121 1.15 -9.10 16.39
CA LEU A 121 -0.07 -8.33 16.66
C LEU A 121 -0.97 -8.97 17.70
N LEU A 122 -1.17 -10.30 17.66
CA LEU A 122 -2.02 -11.01 18.62
C LEU A 122 -1.49 -11.00 20.06
N THR A 123 -0.20 -10.68 20.25
CA THR A 123 0.43 -10.58 21.57
C THR A 123 0.54 -9.15 22.09
N CYS A 124 0.28 -8.16 21.24
CA CYS A 124 0.47 -6.75 21.57
C CYS A 124 -0.69 -6.15 22.38
N ASP A 125 -0.36 -5.15 23.19
CA ASP A 125 -1.34 -4.18 23.69
C ASP A 125 -1.58 -3.06 22.65
N PHE A 126 -2.57 -2.18 22.88
CA PHE A 126 -2.90 -1.11 21.93
C PHE A 126 -1.69 -0.23 21.54
N PRO A 127 -0.87 0.29 22.48
CA PRO A 127 0.30 1.08 22.13
C PRO A 127 1.36 0.30 21.35
N GLN A 128 1.58 -0.99 21.65
CA GLN A 128 2.50 -1.83 20.89
C GLN A 128 1.97 -2.11 19.48
N ALA A 129 0.68 -2.42 19.33
CA ALA A 129 0.06 -2.68 18.04
C ALA A 129 0.15 -1.46 17.12
N VAL A 130 -0.17 -0.26 17.62
CA VAL A 130 -0.01 0.99 16.86
C VAL A 130 1.44 1.18 16.41
N ARG A 131 2.42 0.98 17.32
CA ARG A 131 3.84 1.13 16.98
C ARG A 131 4.32 0.12 15.95
N LEU A 132 3.86 -1.12 16.03
CA LEU A 132 4.22 -2.19 15.10
C LEU A 132 3.70 -1.89 13.70
N VAL A 133 2.43 -1.46 13.59
CA VAL A 133 1.83 -1.18 12.28
C VAL A 133 2.37 0.14 11.69
N GLN A 134 2.68 1.14 12.51
CA GLN A 134 3.28 2.39 12.03
C GLN A 134 4.77 2.26 11.69
N ASN A 135 5.48 1.31 12.29
CA ASN A 135 6.88 0.99 11.99
C ASN A 135 6.97 -0.47 11.54
N TYR A 136 6.38 -0.75 10.38
CA TYR A 136 6.26 -2.09 9.88
C TYR A 136 7.64 -2.77 9.80
N PRO A 137 7.84 -3.95 10.42
CA PRO A 137 9.11 -4.65 10.35
C PRO A 137 9.36 -5.06 8.90
N TYR A 138 10.51 -4.67 8.35
CA TYR A 138 10.83 -4.89 6.95
C TYR A 138 10.75 -6.38 6.60
N ASN A 139 9.75 -6.73 5.79
CA ASN A 139 9.59 -8.04 5.18
C ASN A 139 9.82 -7.92 3.68
N ASP A 140 10.31 -9.00 3.07
CA ASP A 140 10.44 -9.11 1.61
C ASP A 140 9.12 -8.72 0.93
N VAL A 141 9.16 -7.62 0.18
CA VAL A 141 8.00 -7.10 -0.54
C VAL A 141 7.45 -8.11 -1.55
N GLY A 142 8.30 -8.98 -2.10
CA GLY A 142 7.87 -10.10 -2.93
C GLY A 142 6.94 -11.06 -2.18
N CYS A 143 7.19 -11.31 -0.90
CA CYS A 143 6.33 -12.13 -0.04
C CYS A 143 4.98 -11.45 0.20
N ILE A 144 4.99 -10.14 0.49
CA ILE A 144 3.78 -9.33 0.68
C ILE A 144 2.91 -9.36 -0.58
N ILE A 145 3.49 -9.07 -1.74
CA ILE A 145 2.78 -9.08 -3.02
C ILE A 145 2.24 -10.48 -3.30
N SER A 146 3.05 -11.52 -3.13
CA SER A 146 2.63 -12.91 -3.40
C SER A 146 1.48 -13.35 -2.51
N HIS A 147 1.49 -12.95 -1.24
CA HIS A 147 0.42 -13.26 -0.31
C HIS A 147 -0.85 -12.44 -0.59
N ALA A 148 -0.69 -11.14 -0.89
CA ALA A 148 -1.78 -10.27 -1.34
C ALA A 148 -2.47 -10.83 -2.59
N LEU A 149 -1.71 -11.25 -3.61
CA LEU A 149 -2.26 -11.82 -4.84
C LEU A 149 -3.02 -13.14 -4.62
N ARG A 150 -2.61 -13.95 -3.63
CA ARG A 150 -3.35 -15.16 -3.25
C ARG A 150 -4.69 -14.84 -2.57
N LEU A 151 -4.73 -13.78 -1.75
CA LEU A 151 -5.96 -13.30 -1.13
C LEU A 151 -6.87 -12.63 -2.17
N TYR A 152 -6.26 -11.91 -3.10
CA TYR A 152 -6.90 -11.19 -4.20
C TYR A 152 -7.56 -12.10 -5.26
N ASN A 153 -7.48 -13.43 -5.11
CA ASN A 153 -8.01 -14.45 -6.04
C ASN A 153 -9.17 -13.93 -6.93
N PRO A 154 -9.00 -13.82 -8.26
CA PRO A 154 -9.90 -13.11 -9.16
C PRO A 154 -11.27 -13.80 -9.41
N HIS A 155 -11.74 -14.65 -8.49
CA HIS A 155 -13.00 -15.38 -8.64
C HIS A 155 -13.89 -15.26 -7.40
N LYS A 156 -14.77 -14.26 -7.39
CA LYS A 156 -16.16 -14.44 -6.92
C LYS A 156 -17.10 -13.40 -7.55
N LYS A 157 -17.60 -13.83 -8.73
CA LYS A 157 -18.71 -13.32 -9.58
C LYS A 157 -18.37 -12.25 -10.60
#